data_AF-A0AAV4J784-F1
#
_entry.id   AF-A0AAV4J784-F1
#
_cell.length_a   1.000
_cell.length_b   1.000
_cell.length_c   1.000
_cell.angle_alpha   90.00
_cell.angle_beta   90.00
_cell.angle_gamma   90.00
#
_symmetry.space_group_name_H-M   'P 1'
#
loop_
_entity.id
_entity.type
_entity.pdbx_description
1 polymer ?
#
loop_
_entity_poly.entity_id
_entity_poly.type
_entity_poly.pdbx_seq_one_letter_code
_entity_poly.pdbx_strand_id
1 'polypeptide(L)'
;MCNGLVERFNATLKTCLHRLCSEQPRQWHRYINPLLFAYREVPQESTHFAPLELLYGRTVRGPMHILRELWTKDIEEPEAKSSNEYVLNLRERLDDTLKIAREELEKAQGRQKHYYDRTAKSRNFSVGEKV
;
A
#
# COMPACT_ATOMS: atom_id res chain seq x y z
N MET A 1 -9.75 5.79 17.91
CA MET A 1 -8.59 4.88 17.76
C MET A 1 -7.71 5.39 16.63
N CYS A 2 -6.51 5.89 16.93
CA CYS A 2 -5.68 6.62 15.97
C CYS A 2 -4.66 5.74 15.20
N ASN A 3 -4.33 4.53 15.69
CA ASN A 3 -3.15 3.78 15.20
C ASN A 3 -3.44 2.46 14.45
N GLY A 4 -4.70 2.13 14.16
CA GLY A 4 -5.07 0.80 13.63
C GLY A 4 -4.41 0.43 12.30
N LEU A 5 -4.17 1.40 11.40
CA LEU A 5 -3.50 1.13 10.11
C LEU A 5 -2.00 0.82 10.29
N VAL A 6 -1.33 1.54 11.19
CA VAL A 6 0.09 1.31 11.52
C VAL A 6 0.25 -0.06 12.19
N GLU A 7 -0.67 -0.43 13.08
CA GLU A 7 -0.69 -1.74 13.71
C GLU A 7 -0.89 -2.87 12.70
N ARG A 8 -1.84 -2.72 11.75
CA ARG A 8 -2.03 -3.70 10.66
C ARG A 8 -0.78 -3.83 9.80
N PHE A 9 -0.17 -2.70 9.40
CA PHE A 9 1.08 -2.72 8.64
C PHE A 9 2.18 -3.48 9.40
N ASN A 10 2.39 -3.16 10.68
CA ASN A 10 3.38 -3.82 11.51
C ASN A 10 3.09 -5.32 11.67
N ALA A 11 1.83 -5.72 11.78
CA ALA A 11 1.42 -7.12 11.84
C ALA A 11 1.76 -7.87 10.53
N THR A 12 1.46 -7.29 9.38
CA THR A 12 1.83 -7.84 8.06
C THR A 12 3.34 -7.97 7.93
N LEU A 13 4.08 -6.91 8.26
CA LEU A 13 5.55 -6.91 8.20
C LEU A 13 6.16 -8.02 9.06
N LYS A 14 5.70 -8.14 10.31
CA LYS A 14 6.15 -9.19 11.24
C LYS A 14 5.84 -10.59 10.71
N THR A 15 4.64 -10.80 10.16
CA THR A 15 4.21 -12.09 9.61
C THR A 15 5.08 -12.51 8.43
N CYS A 16 5.31 -11.60 7.49
CA CYS A 16 6.18 -11.85 6.34
C CYS A 16 7.63 -12.10 6.77
N LEU A 17 8.17 -11.28 7.69
CA LEU A 17 9.53 -11.50 8.22
C LEU A 17 9.64 -12.85 8.91
N HIS A 18 8.67 -13.25 9.73
CA HIS A 18 8.69 -14.54 10.41
C HIS A 18 8.78 -15.70 9.42
N ARG A 19 8.04 -15.62 8.30
CA ARG A 19 8.11 -16.61 7.21
C ARG A 19 9.45 -16.58 6.48
N LEU A 20 9.96 -15.41 6.09
CA LEU A 20 11.23 -15.27 5.36
C LEU A 20 12.44 -15.70 6.20
N CYS A 21 12.34 -15.55 7.51
CA CYS A 21 13.40 -15.85 8.46
C CYS A 21 13.38 -17.29 8.99
N SER A 22 12.46 -18.15 8.52
CA SER A 22 12.30 -19.51 9.05
C SER A 22 13.60 -20.33 8.96
N GLU A 23 14.34 -20.18 7.86
CA GLU A 23 15.60 -20.90 7.62
C GLU A 23 16.82 -20.18 8.23
N GLN A 24 16.85 -18.83 8.21
CA GLN A 24 17.98 -18.03 8.68
C GLN A 24 17.56 -16.85 9.58
N PRO A 25 17.12 -17.09 10.83
CA PRO A 25 16.57 -16.04 11.70
C PRO A 25 17.53 -14.90 12.02
N ARG A 26 18.83 -15.20 12.10
CA ARG A 26 19.88 -14.20 12.40
C ARG A 26 20.06 -13.17 11.28
N GLN A 27 19.59 -13.45 10.07
CA GLN A 27 19.74 -12.59 8.90
C GLN A 27 18.49 -11.76 8.59
N TRP A 28 17.54 -11.66 9.54
CA TRP A 28 16.26 -10.96 9.34
C TRP A 28 16.38 -9.55 8.75
N HIS A 29 17.42 -8.82 9.16
CA HIS A 29 17.72 -7.46 8.71
C HIS A 29 17.91 -7.35 7.19
N ARG A 30 18.41 -8.41 6.54
CA ARG A 30 18.62 -8.46 5.08
C ARG A 30 17.29 -8.53 4.31
N TYR A 31 16.23 -9.05 4.93
CA TYR A 31 14.93 -9.20 4.32
C TYR A 31 14.04 -7.95 4.46
N ILE A 32 14.41 -6.98 5.30
CA ILE A 32 13.60 -5.76 5.52
C ILE A 32 13.42 -4.99 4.21
N ASN A 33 14.52 -4.67 3.52
CA ASN A 33 14.46 -3.85 2.31
C ASN A 33 13.67 -4.52 1.17
N PRO A 34 13.92 -5.81 0.83
CA PRO A 34 13.11 -6.52 -0.15
C PRO A 34 11.63 -6.60 0.24
N LEU A 35 11.34 -6.85 1.52
CA LEU A 35 9.96 -6.94 1.99
C LEU A 35 9.22 -5.61 1.90
N LEU A 36 9.87 -4.50 2.29
CA LEU A 36 9.31 -3.16 2.15
C LEU A 36 9.10 -2.79 0.69
N PHE A 37 10.01 -3.21 -0.21
CA PHE A 37 9.81 -3.03 -1.65
C PHE A 37 8.56 -3.78 -2.11
N ALA A 38 8.45 -5.08 -1.82
CA ALA A 38 7.29 -5.90 -2.18
C ALA A 38 5.98 -5.32 -1.63
N TYR A 39 5.97 -4.84 -0.38
CA TYR A 39 4.79 -4.19 0.20
C TYR A 39 4.37 -2.92 -0.56
N ARG A 40 5.34 -2.14 -1.06
CA ARG A 40 5.07 -0.87 -1.76
C ARG A 40 4.76 -1.04 -3.25
N GLU A 41 5.11 -2.18 -3.84
CA GLU A 41 4.82 -2.54 -5.24
C GLU A 41 3.40 -3.12 -5.40
N VAL A 42 2.83 -3.72 -4.36
CA VAL A 42 1.52 -4.39 -4.43
C VAL A 42 0.38 -3.41 -4.11
N PRO A 43 -0.72 -3.42 -4.90
CA PRO A 43 -1.93 -2.65 -4.60
C PRO A 43 -2.54 -2.97 -3.24
N GLN A 44 -2.88 -1.93 -2.48
CA GLN A 44 -3.55 -2.09 -1.18
C GLN A 44 -5.06 -2.16 -1.34
N GLU A 45 -5.73 -3.00 -0.55
CA GLU A 45 -7.19 -3.19 -0.64
C GLU A 45 -7.99 -1.90 -0.38
N SER A 46 -7.50 -1.01 0.48
CA SER A 46 -8.22 0.22 0.82
C SER A 46 -8.13 1.31 -0.24
N THR A 47 -7.07 1.32 -1.03
CA THR A 47 -6.81 2.39 -2.03
C THR A 47 -6.85 1.87 -3.46
N HIS A 48 -6.79 0.56 -3.69
CA HIS A 48 -6.65 -0.11 -4.99
C HIS A 48 -5.39 0.25 -5.80
N PHE A 49 -4.51 1.08 -5.26
CA PHE A 49 -3.22 1.46 -5.85
C PHE A 49 -2.06 0.98 -4.99
N ALA A 50 -0.91 0.73 -5.63
CA ALA A 50 0.32 0.46 -4.93
C ALA A 50 0.88 1.74 -4.28
N PRO A 51 1.50 1.68 -3.08
CA PRO A 51 2.10 2.85 -2.45
C PRO A 51 3.12 3.59 -3.33
N LEU A 52 3.89 2.86 -4.16
CA LEU A 52 4.82 3.48 -5.13
C LEU A 52 4.08 4.29 -6.19
N GLU A 53 2.92 3.83 -6.66
CA GLU A 53 2.14 4.53 -7.68
C GLU A 53 1.55 5.82 -7.13
N LEU A 54 1.05 5.80 -5.90
CA LEU A 54 0.55 6.99 -5.22
C LEU A 54 1.63 8.04 -4.98
N LEU A 55 2.89 7.63 -4.81
CA LEU A 55 4.01 8.53 -4.56
C LEU A 55 4.63 9.07 -5.86
N TYR A 56 4.80 8.21 -6.86
CA TYR A 56 5.56 8.54 -8.07
C TYR A 56 4.70 8.77 -9.31
N GLY A 57 3.38 8.53 -9.25
CA GLY A 57 2.46 8.71 -10.38
C GLY A 57 2.63 7.69 -11.51
N ARG A 58 3.46 6.68 -11.29
CA ARG A 58 3.81 5.64 -12.26
C ARG A 58 4.08 4.33 -11.56
N THR A 59 3.83 3.24 -12.28
CA THR A 59 4.21 1.90 -11.85
C THR A 59 5.73 1.77 -11.91
N VAL A 60 6.33 1.31 -10.81
CA VAL A 60 7.77 1.07 -10.75
C VAL A 60 8.09 -0.24 -11.45
N ARG A 61 9.14 -0.26 -12.28
CA ARG A 61 9.64 -1.47 -12.93
C ARG A 61 10.37 -2.35 -11.91
N GLY A 62 9.61 -3.14 -11.17
CA GLY A 62 10.12 -4.08 -10.18
C GLY A 62 10.47 -5.46 -10.75
N PRO A 63 10.93 -6.40 -9.91
CA PRO A 63 11.32 -7.75 -10.32
C PRO A 63 10.20 -8.51 -11.05
N MET A 64 8.95 -8.36 -10.61
CA MET A 64 7.80 -9.00 -11.26
C MET A 64 7.53 -8.42 -12.65
N HIS A 65 7.70 -7.11 -12.82
CA HIS A 65 7.57 -6.46 -14.12
C HIS A 65 8.64 -6.98 -15.08
N ILE A 66 9.89 -7.07 -14.62
CA ILE A 66 11.01 -7.62 -15.42
C ILE A 66 10.77 -9.08 -15.79
N LEU A 67 10.31 -9.91 -14.84
CA LEU A 67 9.97 -11.31 -15.10
C LEU A 67 8.86 -11.43 -16.16
N ARG A 68 7.84 -10.56 -16.10
CA ARG A 68 6.77 -10.50 -17.10
C ARG A 68 7.34 -10.19 -18.48
N GLU A 69 8.12 -9.12 -18.61
CA GLU A 69 8.76 -8.73 -19.89
C GLU A 69 9.62 -9.87 -20.47
N LEU A 70 10.40 -10.57 -19.63
CA LEU A 70 11.25 -11.68 -20.05
C LEU A 70 10.43 -12.89 -20.54
N TRP A 71 9.29 -13.18 -19.92
CA TRP A 71 8.44 -14.31 -20.27
C TRP A 71 7.52 -14.03 -21.45
N THR A 72 6.90 -12.85 -21.50
CA THR A 72 5.94 -12.52 -22.56
C THR A 72 6.62 -11.93 -23.79
N LYS A 73 7.84 -11.38 -23.66
CA LYS A 73 8.52 -10.55 -24.66
C LYS A 73 7.72 -9.30 -25.06
N ASP A 74 6.69 -8.94 -24.28
CA ASP A 74 5.98 -7.68 -24.42
C ASP A 74 6.81 -6.60 -23.73
N ILE A 75 7.61 -5.91 -24.53
CA ILE A 75 8.38 -4.74 -24.09
C ILE A 75 7.62 -3.52 -24.59
N GLU A 76 7.06 -2.74 -23.67
CA GLU A 76 6.52 -1.43 -24.01
C GLU A 76 7.66 -0.53 -24.46
N GLU A 77 7.66 -0.15 -25.75
CA GLU A 77 8.57 0.87 -26.24
C GLU A 77 8.18 2.21 -25.62
N PRO A 78 9.13 2.94 -24.99
CA PRO A 78 8.81 4.23 -24.43
C PRO A 78 8.38 5.20 -25.54
N GLU A 79 7.18 5.75 -25.42
CA GLU A 79 6.71 6.82 -26.30
C GLU A 79 7.71 7.99 -26.23
N ALA A 80 8.17 8.45 -27.39
CA ALA A 80 9.06 9.59 -27.50
C ALA A 80 8.32 10.89 -27.14
N LYS A 81 8.17 11.17 -25.85
CA LYS A 81 7.57 12.40 -25.32
C LYS A 81 8.63 13.44 -25.03
N SER A 82 8.31 14.70 -25.28
CA SER A 82 9.13 15.80 -24.81
C SER A 82 9.15 15.81 -23.27
N SER A 83 10.23 16.28 -22.66
CA SER A 83 10.34 16.34 -21.19
C SER A 83 9.20 17.16 -20.55
N ASN A 84 8.75 18.22 -21.22
CA ASN A 84 7.65 19.06 -20.74
C ASN A 84 6.31 18.32 -20.77
N GLU A 85 6.01 17.63 -21.87
CA GLU A 85 4.81 16.82 -22.01
C GLU A 85 4.75 15.70 -20.97
N TYR A 86 5.88 15.02 -20.73
CA TYR A 86 5.98 14.00 -19.69
C TYR A 86 5.64 14.55 -18.30
N VAL A 87 6.19 15.72 -17.93
CA VAL A 87 5.95 16.32 -16.62
C VAL A 87 4.49 16.73 -16.45
N LEU A 88 3.86 17.29 -17.48
CA LEU A 88 2.44 17.65 -17.44
C LEU A 88 1.56 16.41 -17.26
N ASN A 89 1.78 15.36 -18.07
CA ASN A 89 1.02 14.12 -17.97
C ASN A 89 1.22 13.43 -16.62
N LEU A 90 2.44 13.47 -16.07
CA LEU A 90 2.72 12.88 -14.76
C LEU A 90 1.95 13.58 -13.63
N ARG A 91 1.83 14.92 -13.70
CA ARG A 91 1.06 15.70 -12.72
C ARG A 91 -0.43 15.35 -12.80
N GLU A 92 -0.99 15.35 -14.00
CA GLU A 92 -2.40 14.99 -14.23
C GLU A 92 -2.71 13.58 -13.71
N ARG A 93 -1.85 12.60 -14.04
CA ARG A 93 -1.97 11.22 -13.54
C ARG A 93 -1.92 11.14 -12.02
N LEU A 94 -1.03 11.90 -11.37
CA LEU A 94 -0.95 11.94 -9.91
C LEU A 94 -2.23 12.46 -9.29
N ASP A 95 -2.76 13.57 -9.81
CA ASP A 95 -3.99 14.19 -9.30
C ASP A 95 -5.18 13.25 -9.46
N ASP A 96 -5.34 12.63 -10.63
CA ASP A 96 -6.40 11.65 -10.89
C ASP A 96 -6.29 10.42 -10.00
N THR A 97 -5.08 9.84 -9.90
CA THR A 97 -4.82 8.67 -9.07
C THR A 97 -5.13 8.96 -7.60
N LEU A 98 -4.68 10.11 -7.08
CA LEU A 98 -4.93 10.50 -5.69
C LEU A 98 -6.41 10.76 -5.43
N LYS A 99 -7.15 11.32 -6.40
CA LYS A 99 -8.60 11.51 -6.29
C LYS A 99 -9.31 10.16 -6.15
N ILE A 100 -9.05 9.22 -7.06
CA ILE A 100 -9.66 7.88 -7.03
C ILE A 100 -9.27 7.16 -5.73
N ALA A 101 -7.99 7.21 -5.34
CA ALA A 101 -7.51 6.57 -4.11
C ALA A 101 -8.21 7.10 -2.85
N ARG A 102 -8.52 8.40 -2.80
CA ARG A 102 -9.27 9.00 -1.68
C ARG A 102 -10.72 8.52 -1.64
N GLU A 103 -11.39 8.49 -2.79
CA GLU A 103 -12.77 8.00 -2.89
C GLU A 103 -12.87 6.53 -2.42
N GLU A 104 -11.94 5.69 -2.85
CA GLU A 104 -11.88 4.28 -2.43
C GLU A 104 -11.52 4.12 -0.95
N LEU A 105 -10.61 4.96 -0.45
CA LEU A 105 -10.25 4.97 0.96
C LEU A 105 -11.44 5.36 1.85
N GLU A 106 -12.23 6.36 1.45
CA GLU A 106 -13.46 6.75 2.16
C GLU A 106 -14.48 5.61 2.19
N LYS A 107 -14.70 4.93 1.06
CA LYS A 107 -15.57 3.74 1.02
C LYS A 107 -15.05 2.64 1.95
N ALA A 108 -13.74 2.37 1.95
CA ALA A 108 -13.13 1.38 2.81
C ALA A 108 -13.24 1.74 4.29
N GLN A 109 -13.05 3.00 4.65
CA GLN A 109 -13.25 3.51 6.01
C GLN A 109 -14.71 3.38 6.44
N GLY A 110 -15.67 3.70 5.57
CA GLY A 110 -17.10 3.50 5.81
C GLY A 110 -17.44 2.04 6.12
N ARG A 111 -16.92 1.10 5.32
CA ARG A 111 -17.07 -0.35 5.58
C ARG A 111 -16.46 -0.73 6.92
N GLN A 112 -15.23 -0.32 7.21
CA GLN A 112 -14.54 -0.63 8.46
C GLN A 112 -15.28 -0.09 9.68
N LYS A 113 -15.78 1.15 9.60
CA LYS A 113 -16.61 1.75 10.66
C LYS A 113 -17.87 0.93 10.89
N HIS A 114 -18.60 0.59 9.83
CA HIS A 114 -19.81 -0.22 9.95
C HIS A 114 -19.54 -1.57 10.64
N TYR A 115 -18.48 -2.29 10.25
CA TYR A 115 -18.10 -3.54 10.90
C TYR A 115 -17.71 -3.36 12.37
N TYR A 116 -16.98 -2.30 12.70
CA TYR A 116 -16.61 -1.99 14.07
C TYR A 116 -17.85 -1.70 14.92
N ASP A 117 -18.72 -0.79 14.46
CA ASP A 117 -19.91 -0.33 15.17
C ASP A 117 -20.90 -1.48 15.46
N ARG A 118 -20.94 -2.53 14.61
CA ARG A 118 -21.76 -3.74 14.86
C ARG A 118 -21.40 -4.49 16.15
N THR A 119 -20.15 -4.41 16.59
CA THR A 119 -19.66 -5.12 17.78
C THR A 119 -19.32 -4.17 18.94
N ALA A 120 -19.28 -2.86 18.65
CA ALA A 120 -19.00 -1.84 19.63
C ALA A 120 -20.16 -1.73 20.62
N LYS A 121 -19.88 -1.97 21.91
CA LYS A 121 -20.82 -1.68 22.98
C LYS A 121 -20.72 -0.18 23.31
N SER A 122 -21.85 0.51 23.36
CA SER A 122 -21.89 1.86 23.89
C SER A 122 -21.46 1.84 25.35
N ARG A 123 -20.35 2.51 25.66
CA ARG A 123 -19.86 2.70 27.03
C ARG A 123 -20.13 4.14 27.42
N ASN A 124 -21.14 4.33 28.26
CA ASN A 124 -21.35 5.59 28.96
C ASN A 124 -20.55 5.54 30.24
N PHE A 125 -19.60 6.45 30.42
CA PHE A 125 -18.81 6.57 31.64
C PHE A 125 -19.35 7.70 32.50
N SER A 126 -19.48 7.44 33.79
CA SER A 126 -19.86 8.44 34.78
C SER A 126 -18.61 9.14 35.31
N VAL A 127 -18.73 10.41 35.70
CA VAL A 127 -17.62 11.12 36.37
C VAL A 127 -17.27 10.36 37.67
N GLY A 128 -16.06 9.80 37.73
CA GLY A 128 -15.57 9.01 38.86
C GLY A 128 -15.37 7.51 38.57
N GLU A 129 -15.83 7.00 37.43
CA GLU A 129 -15.49 5.63 37.00
C GLU A 129 -14.01 5.55 36.56
N LYS A 130 -13.31 4.52 37.03
CA LYS A 130 -11.99 4.18 36.52
C LYS A 130 -12.12 3.53 35.16
N VAL A 131 -11.39 4.09 34.19
CA VAL A 131 -11.26 3.59 32.81
C VAL A 131 -10.38 2.35 32.76
#